data_AF-A0A1Q3PHZ4-F1
#
_entry.id   AF-A0A1Q3PHZ4-F1
#
_cell.length_a   1.000
_cell.length_b   1.000
_cell.length_c   1.000
_cell.angle_alpha   90.00
_cell.angle_beta   90.00
_cell.angle_gamma   90.00
#
_symmetry.space_group_name_H-M   'P 1'
#
loop_
_entity.id
_entity.type
_entity.pdbx_description
1 polymer ?
#
loop_
_entity_poly.entity_id
_entity_poly.type
_entity_poly.pdbx_seq_one_letter_code
_entity_poly.pdbx_strand_id
1 'polypeptide(L)'
;MKTLLIAMLGAGIVFQTLPETSVTENRADTTLADTTKKDPETGLIVDENLYMIKAQCTNCHSTKLITANRFTRDGWKQKIRWMQANHNLWELGDAEKPVLDYLEKNYSPTASAARRAPLKDIKWYKLEQN
;
A
#
# COMPACT_ATOMS: atom_id res chain seq x y z
N MET A 1 -70.15 41.87 -0.65
CA MET A 1 -70.12 40.48 -1.18
C MET A 1 -68.64 40.05 -1.14
N LYS A 2 -68.18 39.28 -0.12
CA LYS A 2 -68.08 37.79 -0.08
C LYS A 2 -67.14 37.33 -1.23
N THR A 3 -65.89 36.86 -1.07
CA THR A 3 -65.25 35.81 -0.22
C THR A 3 -63.71 35.95 -0.35
N LEU A 4 -62.91 35.91 0.73
CA LEU A 4 -62.15 34.77 1.32
C LEU A 4 -61.11 34.03 0.42
N LEU A 5 -59.88 33.93 0.96
CA LEU A 5 -58.81 32.90 0.78
C LEU A 5 -58.09 32.91 -0.60
N ILE A 6 -56.75 32.77 -0.74
CA ILE A 6 -55.77 31.89 -0.07
C ILE A 6 -54.38 32.54 -0.14
N ALA A 7 -53.64 32.45 0.98
CA ALA A 7 -52.21 32.69 1.03
C ALA A 7 -51.43 31.51 0.44
N MET A 8 -50.45 31.77 -0.43
CA MET A 8 -49.34 30.85 -0.64
C MET A 8 -48.02 31.61 -0.65
N LEU A 9 -47.24 31.33 0.39
CA LEU A 9 -45.83 31.62 0.47
C LEU A 9 -45.11 30.93 -0.69
N GLY A 10 -44.24 31.67 -1.35
CA GLY A 10 -43.32 31.14 -2.35
C GLY A 10 -42.09 32.04 -2.46
N ALA A 11 -41.37 32.25 -1.36
CA ALA A 11 -40.04 32.85 -1.43
C ALA A 11 -39.07 31.78 -1.96
N GLY A 12 -38.86 31.79 -3.28
CA GLY A 12 -37.91 30.92 -3.96
C GLY A 12 -36.52 31.08 -3.37
N ILE A 13 -35.93 29.98 -2.91
CA ILE A 13 -34.52 29.94 -2.53
C ILE A 13 -33.71 30.04 -3.83
N VAL A 14 -33.16 31.21 -4.09
CA VAL A 14 -32.17 31.41 -5.15
C VAL A 14 -30.92 30.65 -4.72
N PHE A 15 -30.74 29.45 -5.26
CA PHE A 15 -29.50 28.67 -5.13
C PHE A 15 -28.41 29.42 -5.89
N GLN A 16 -27.69 30.30 -5.19
CA GLN A 16 -26.54 31.00 -5.74
C GLN A 16 -25.45 29.96 -6.00
N THR A 17 -25.20 29.70 -7.28
CA THR A 17 -24.08 28.88 -7.75
C THR A 17 -22.78 29.55 -7.29
N LEU A 18 -22.15 28.99 -6.27
CA LEU A 18 -20.76 29.32 -5.97
C LEU A 18 -19.93 28.96 -7.22
N PRO A 19 -19.04 29.84 -7.69
CA PRO A 19 -18.12 29.48 -8.76
C PRO A 19 -17.23 28.37 -8.23
N GLU A 20 -17.33 27.17 -8.81
CA GLU A 20 -16.33 26.13 -8.59
C GLU A 20 -15.00 26.66 -9.14
N THR A 21 -14.14 27.17 -8.24
CA THR A 21 -12.73 27.37 -8.55
C THR A 21 -12.12 26.00 -8.74
N SER A 22 -12.25 25.46 -9.94
CA SER A 22 -11.44 24.36 -10.42
C SER A 22 -10.02 24.90 -10.60
N VAL A 23 -9.25 24.87 -9.52
CA VAL A 23 -7.80 24.99 -9.63
C VAL A 23 -7.35 23.73 -10.36
N THR A 24 -7.24 23.85 -11.68
CA THR A 24 -6.51 22.88 -12.50
C THR A 24 -5.04 23.06 -12.17
N GLU A 25 -4.62 22.49 -11.04
CA GLU A 25 -3.20 22.23 -10.83
C GLU A 25 -2.78 21.24 -11.93
N ASN A 26 -2.13 21.77 -12.96
CA ASN A 26 -1.31 21.01 -13.89
C ASN A 26 -0.12 20.44 -13.11
N ARG A 27 -0.38 19.51 -12.20
CA ARG A 27 0.63 18.58 -11.74
C ARG A 27 0.80 17.62 -12.92
N ALA A 28 1.92 17.78 -13.63
CA ALA A 28 2.38 16.77 -14.57
C ALA A 28 2.56 15.46 -13.79
N ASP A 29 1.49 14.68 -13.71
CA ASP A 29 1.48 13.33 -13.17
C ASP A 29 2.27 12.50 -14.16
N THR A 30 3.59 12.47 -13.95
CA THR A 30 4.47 11.56 -14.65
C THR A 30 4.14 10.18 -14.10
N THR A 31 3.08 9.57 -14.63
CA THR A 31 2.76 8.16 -14.43
C THR A 31 3.86 7.37 -15.13
N LEU A 32 4.98 7.17 -14.45
CA LEU A 32 5.99 6.21 -14.88
C LEU A 32 5.29 4.86 -14.92
N ALA A 33 5.04 4.35 -16.13
CA ALA A 33 4.50 3.03 -16.30
C ALA A 33 5.44 2.03 -15.59
N ASP A 34 4.89 1.21 -14.69
CA ASP A 34 5.63 0.13 -14.03
C ASP A 34 5.95 -0.94 -15.09
N THR A 35 7.10 -0.79 -15.75
CA THR A 35 7.60 -1.74 -16.76
C THR A 35 8.18 -3.00 -16.11
N THR A 36 8.18 -3.09 -14.77
CA THR A 36 8.73 -4.22 -14.04
C THR A 36 7.93 -5.47 -14.31
N LYS A 37 8.55 -6.43 -15.01
CA LYS A 37 7.93 -7.73 -15.28
C LYS A 37 7.76 -8.50 -13.97
N LYS A 38 6.54 -8.98 -13.72
CA LYS A 38 6.21 -9.83 -12.57
C LYS A 38 5.91 -11.25 -13.04
N ASP A 39 6.36 -12.21 -12.26
CA ASP A 39 6.06 -13.63 -12.48
C ASP A 39 4.57 -13.87 -12.21
N PRO A 40 3.81 -14.45 -13.15
CA PRO A 40 2.36 -14.58 -13.01
C PRO A 40 1.93 -15.53 -11.88
N GLU A 41 2.78 -16.49 -11.51
CA GLU A 41 2.49 -17.45 -10.44
C GLU A 41 2.70 -16.82 -9.06
N THR A 42 3.83 -16.13 -8.87
CA THR A 42 4.23 -15.62 -7.55
C THR A 42 3.97 -14.13 -7.35
N GLY A 43 3.73 -13.37 -8.41
CA GLY A 43 3.67 -11.90 -8.36
C GLY A 43 4.99 -11.23 -7.98
N LEU A 44 6.09 -11.98 -7.92
CA LEU A 44 7.42 -11.47 -7.63
C LEU A 44 8.09 -10.88 -8.88
N ILE A 45 9.07 -10.01 -8.70
CA ILE A 45 9.82 -9.41 -9.81
C ILE A 45 10.61 -10.49 -10.56
N VAL A 46 10.50 -10.54 -11.88
CA VAL A 46 11.27 -11.50 -12.69
C VAL A 46 12.73 -11.06 -12.74
N ASP A 47 13.61 -11.84 -12.12
CA ASP A 47 15.05 -11.59 -12.04
C ASP A 47 15.81 -12.93 -11.93
N GLU A 48 17.14 -12.89 -12.05
CA GLU A 48 18.03 -14.07 -12.14
C GLU A 48 17.76 -15.13 -11.07
N ASN A 49 17.59 -14.71 -9.82
CA ASN A 49 17.47 -15.59 -8.66
C ASN A 49 16.03 -15.89 -8.22
N LEU A 50 15.02 -15.54 -9.04
CA LEU A 50 13.61 -15.80 -8.71
C LEU A 50 13.34 -17.29 -8.45
N TYR A 51 13.94 -18.18 -9.23
CA TYR A 51 13.75 -19.63 -9.05
C TYR A 51 14.17 -20.10 -7.65
N MET A 52 15.17 -19.46 -7.05
CA MET A 52 15.62 -19.80 -5.70
C MET A 52 14.57 -19.36 -4.67
N ILE A 53 13.94 -18.20 -4.84
CA ILE A 53 12.83 -17.77 -3.98
C ILE A 53 11.64 -18.71 -4.12
N LYS A 54 11.33 -19.16 -5.35
CA LYS A 54 10.28 -20.16 -5.59
C LYS A 54 10.58 -21.48 -4.90
N ALA A 55 11.83 -21.93 -4.89
CA ALA A 55 12.21 -23.17 -4.22
C ALA A 55 12.20 -23.07 -2.69
N GLN A 56 12.64 -21.93 -2.14
CA GLN A 56 12.92 -21.81 -0.70
C GLN A 56 11.80 -21.14 0.11
N CYS A 57 11.01 -20.26 -0.50
CA CYS A 57 10.15 -19.33 0.27
C CYS A 57 8.64 -19.51 0.05
N THR A 58 8.20 -20.39 -0.86
CA THR A 58 6.77 -20.56 -1.20
C THR A 58 6.12 -21.80 -0.61
N ASN A 59 6.90 -22.66 0.05
CA ASN A 59 6.43 -23.95 0.56
C ASN A 59 5.48 -23.83 1.76
N CYS A 60 5.53 -22.72 2.51
CA CYS A 60 4.78 -22.56 3.76
C CYS A 60 3.69 -21.48 3.70
N HIS A 61 3.89 -20.44 2.90
CA HIS A 61 2.95 -19.33 2.78
C HIS A 61 3.10 -18.59 1.45
N SER A 62 2.13 -17.73 1.13
CA SER A 62 2.16 -16.90 -0.07
C SER A 62 3.33 -15.91 -0.09
N THR A 63 3.83 -15.63 -1.29
CA THR A 63 4.83 -14.59 -1.59
C THR A 63 4.34 -13.16 -1.32
N LYS A 64 3.05 -12.97 -1.05
CA LYS A 64 2.51 -11.67 -0.63
C LYS A 64 3.20 -11.10 0.61
N LEU A 65 3.71 -11.95 1.50
CA LEU A 65 4.50 -11.49 2.65
C LEU A 65 5.83 -10.87 2.22
N ILE A 66 6.46 -11.38 1.16
CA ILE A 66 7.69 -10.78 0.59
C ILE A 66 7.34 -9.42 -0.03
N THR A 67 6.28 -9.35 -0.83
CA THR A 67 5.92 -8.10 -1.53
C THR A 67 5.35 -7.01 -0.62
N ALA A 68 4.81 -7.37 0.54
CA ALA A 68 4.32 -6.40 1.54
C ALA A 68 5.44 -5.79 2.41
N ASN A 69 6.61 -6.44 2.47
CA ASN A 69 7.69 -6.01 3.34
C ASN A 69 8.88 -5.47 2.54
N ARG A 70 9.63 -4.55 3.16
CA ARG A 70 10.89 -4.03 2.62
C ARG A 70 11.93 -4.00 3.71
N PHE A 71 13.02 -4.73 3.52
CA PHE A 71 14.10 -4.83 4.50
C PHE A 71 15.45 -4.69 3.81
N THR A 72 16.43 -4.19 4.56
CA THR A 72 17.84 -4.30 4.14
C THR A 72 18.23 -5.77 4.11
N ARG A 73 19.38 -6.08 3.52
CA ARG A 73 19.94 -7.44 3.54
C ARG A 73 20.00 -8.06 4.93
N ASP A 74 20.49 -7.31 5.92
CA ASP A 74 20.53 -7.77 7.31
C ASP A 74 19.14 -8.01 7.89
N GLY A 75 18.16 -7.18 7.52
CA GLY A 75 16.77 -7.38 7.92
C GLY A 75 16.19 -8.66 7.33
N TRP A 76 16.42 -8.93 6.04
CA TRP A 76 16.02 -10.19 5.40
C TRP A 76 16.70 -11.40 6.04
N LYS A 77 18.01 -11.32 6.31
CA LYS A 77 18.75 -12.37 6.99
C LYS A 77 18.17 -12.67 8.38
N GLN A 78 17.84 -11.64 9.15
CA GLN A 78 17.17 -11.79 10.44
C GLN A 78 15.79 -12.45 10.32
N LYS A 79 15.01 -12.12 9.28
CA LYS A 79 13.74 -12.81 9.02
C LYS A 79 13.95 -14.28 8.69
N ILE A 80 14.93 -14.63 7.87
CA ILE A 80 15.29 -16.02 7.57
C ILE A 80 15.64 -16.76 8.85
N ARG A 81 16.53 -16.20 9.68
CA ARG A 81 16.89 -16.79 10.97
C ARG A 81 15.69 -16.97 11.91
N TRP A 82 14.77 -16.00 11.93
CA TRP A 82 13.54 -16.11 12.70
C TRP A 82 12.64 -17.25 12.19
N MET A 83 12.51 -17.42 10.87
CA MET A 83 11.76 -18.54 10.28
C MET A 83 12.42 -19.88 10.57
N GLN A 84 13.75 -19.95 10.56
CA GLN A 84 14.48 -21.17 10.92
C GLN A 84 14.24 -21.54 12.40
N ALA A 85 14.32 -20.55 13.29
CA ALA A 85 14.15 -20.77 14.72
C ALA A 85 12.69 -21.08 15.15
N ASN A 86 11.68 -20.47 14.50
CA ASN A 86 10.29 -20.50 14.98
C ASN A 86 9.31 -21.21 14.05
N HIS A 87 9.69 -21.40 12.78
CA HIS A 87 8.80 -21.91 11.73
C HIS A 87 9.41 -23.08 10.95
N ASN A 88 10.47 -23.69 11.50
CA ASN A 88 11.11 -24.88 10.96
C ASN A 88 11.56 -24.72 9.50
N LEU A 89 11.97 -23.50 9.12
CA LEU A 89 12.68 -23.31 7.85
C LEU A 89 14.02 -24.03 7.96
N TRP A 90 14.36 -24.82 6.94
CA TRP A 90 15.64 -25.53 6.89
C TRP A 90 16.82 -24.56 6.70
N GLU A 91 18.03 -25.08 6.87
CA GLU A 91 19.23 -24.35 6.52
C GLU A 91 19.35 -24.20 5.00
N LEU A 92 19.49 -22.96 4.53
CA LEU A 92 19.53 -22.67 3.10
C LEU A 92 20.89 -23.01 2.46
N GLY A 93 21.96 -23.11 3.26
CA GLY A 93 23.31 -23.40 2.76
C GLY A 93 23.72 -22.44 1.64
N ASP A 94 24.20 -22.99 0.52
CA ASP A 94 24.63 -22.23 -0.65
C ASP A 94 23.51 -21.40 -1.30
N ALA A 95 22.24 -21.74 -1.04
CA ALA A 95 21.10 -20.96 -1.52
C ALA A 95 20.90 -19.64 -0.76
N GLU A 96 21.49 -19.46 0.43
CA GLU A 96 21.28 -18.25 1.22
C GLU A 96 21.74 -16.99 0.51
N LYS A 97 22.93 -17.02 -0.10
CA LYS A 97 23.48 -15.87 -0.82
C LYS A 97 22.57 -15.40 -1.98
N PRO A 98 22.18 -16.25 -2.95
CA PRO A 98 21.32 -15.82 -4.05
C PRO A 98 19.92 -15.39 -3.59
N VAL A 99 19.38 -16.00 -2.52
CA VAL A 99 18.12 -15.55 -1.89
C VAL A 99 18.27 -14.12 -1.37
N LEU A 100 19.32 -13.84 -0.60
CA LEU A 100 19.56 -12.50 -0.05
C LEU A 100 19.88 -11.47 -1.13
N ASP A 101 20.64 -11.84 -2.17
CA ASP A 101 20.92 -10.97 -3.33
C ASP A 101 19.63 -10.55 -4.02
N TYR A 102 18.71 -11.50 -4.25
CA TYR A 102 17.43 -11.21 -4.86
C TYR A 102 16.55 -10.31 -3.98
N LEU A 103 16.42 -10.64 -2.69
CA LEU A 103 15.55 -9.93 -1.77
C LEU A 103 16.03 -8.50 -1.53
N GLU A 104 17.34 -8.30 -1.39
CA GLU A 104 17.91 -6.96 -1.27
C GLU A 104 17.71 -6.16 -2.56
N LYS A 105 18.06 -6.71 -3.72
CA LYS A 105 17.95 -5.99 -5.00
C LYS A 105 16.51 -5.54 -5.29
N ASN A 106 15.54 -6.42 -5.05
CA ASN A 106 14.16 -6.24 -5.51
C ASN A 106 13.20 -5.74 -4.41
N TYR A 107 13.52 -5.97 -3.14
CA TYR A 107 12.64 -5.70 -2.01
C TYR A 107 13.36 -4.98 -0.85
N SER A 108 14.31 -4.10 -1.18
CA SER A 108 14.93 -3.15 -0.22
C SER A 108 14.04 -1.95 0.11
N PRO A 109 14.27 -1.26 1.25
CA PRO A 109 13.54 -0.06 1.60
C PRO A 109 13.70 1.01 0.51
N THR A 110 12.59 1.54 0.02
CA THR A 110 12.57 2.70 -0.87
C THR A 110 12.37 3.97 -0.05
N ALA A 111 12.78 5.14 -0.56
CA ALA A 111 12.54 6.42 0.11
C ALA A 111 11.05 6.68 0.42
N SER A 112 10.16 6.06 -0.35
CA SER A 112 8.70 6.12 -0.19
C SER A 112 8.11 5.07 0.76
N ALA A 113 8.88 4.05 1.17
CA ALA A 113 8.43 2.98 2.07
C ALA A 113 8.38 3.41 3.56
N ALA A 114 8.41 4.71 3.84
CA ALA A 114 8.09 5.22 5.16
C ALA A 114 6.62 4.91 5.48
N ARG A 115 6.34 4.53 6.73
CA ARG A 115 4.95 4.55 7.24
C ARG A 115 4.35 5.93 6.94
N ARG A 116 3.03 5.96 6.71
CA ARG A 116 2.27 7.22 6.62
C ARG A 116 2.76 8.18 7.71
N ALA A 117 3.00 9.43 7.30
CA ALA A 117 3.34 10.48 8.24
C ALA A 117 2.28 10.49 9.37
N PRO A 118 2.68 10.75 10.63
CA PRO A 118 1.72 10.90 11.71
C PRO A 118 0.62 11.90 11.33
N LEU A 119 -0.62 11.56 11.66
CA LEU A 119 -1.75 12.49 11.47
C LEU A 119 -1.47 13.75 12.30
N LYS A 120 -1.61 14.92 11.65
CA LYS A 120 -1.60 16.21 12.32
C LYS A 120 -3.04 16.63 12.60
N ASP A 121 -3.25 17.39 13.67
CA ASP A 121 -4.54 18.03 13.99
C ASP A 121 -5.72 17.07 14.24
N ILE A 122 -5.48 15.95 14.92
CA ILE A 122 -6.53 14.99 15.26
C ILE A 122 -7.52 15.62 16.26
N LYS A 123 -8.77 15.84 15.81
CA LYS A 123 -9.90 16.24 16.68
C LYS A 123 -10.72 15.01 17.06
N TRP A 124 -10.56 14.54 18.29
CA TRP A 124 -11.38 13.46 18.85
C TRP A 124 -12.74 14.01 19.29
N TYR A 125 -13.82 13.29 19.01
CA TYR A 125 -15.14 13.58 19.58
C TYR A 125 -15.41 12.61 20.74
N LYS A 126 -16.19 13.06 21.72
CA LYS A 126 -16.56 12.25 22.88
C LYS A 126 -17.69 11.29 22.49
N LEU A 127 -17.49 10.00 22.75
CA LEU A 127 -18.54 9.00 22.63
C LEU A 127 -19.28 8.93 23.96
N GLU A 128 -20.60 9.16 23.93
CA GLU A 128 -21.46 8.91 25.09
C GLU A 128 -21.57 7.39 25.30
N GLN A 129 -21.33 6.94 26.52
CA GLN A 129 -21.48 5.53 26.90
C GLN A 129 -22.93 5.32 27.34
N ASN A 130 -23.66 4.47 26.61
CA ASN A 130 -24.97 3.99 27.02
C ASN A 130 -24.86 2.90 28.08
#